data_AF-A0A848WBF2-F1
#
_entry.id   AF-A0A848WBF2-F1
#
_cell.length_a   1.000
_cell.length_b   1.000
_cell.length_c   1.000
_cell.angle_alpha   90.00
_cell.angle_beta   90.00
_cell.angle_gamma   90.00
#
_symmetry.space_group_name_H-M   'P 1'
#
loop_
_entity.id
_entity.type
_entity.pdbx_description
1 polymer ?
#
loop_
_entity_poly.entity_id
_entity_poly.type
_entity_poly.pdbx_seq_one_letter_code
_entity_poly.pdbx_strand_id
1 'polypeptide(L)' 'MPNRRSIDERDIDDLLASLTDRQIAELFAMPEREVAALRRQRRAALTHPSRDTEPDGGFDSSGDGTS' A
#
# COMPACT_ATOMS: atom_id res chain seq x y z
N MET A 1 -0.31 21.63 30.48
CA MET A 1 0.72 21.56 29.42
C MET A 1 0.18 20.68 28.30
N PRO A 2 -0.14 21.21 27.11
CA PRO A 2 -0.60 20.38 26.00
C PRO A 2 0.54 19.47 25.56
N ASN A 3 0.34 18.16 25.70
CA ASN A 3 1.32 17.13 25.37
C ASN A 3 1.44 17.06 23.84
N ARG A 4 2.52 17.60 23.26
CA ARG A 4 2.78 17.51 21.81
C ARG A 4 3.11 16.06 21.49
N ARG A 5 2.10 15.29 21.10
CA ARG A 5 2.28 13.97 20.51
C ARG A 5 3.03 14.15 19.19
N SER A 6 4.12 13.42 19.00
CA SER A 6 4.84 13.34 17.73
C SER A 6 3.94 12.65 16.71
N ILE A 7 3.58 13.37 15.66
CA ILE A 7 2.78 12.85 14.54
C ILE A 7 3.68 11.94 13.70
N ASP A 8 3.25 10.70 13.46
CA ASP A 8 3.95 9.77 12.57
C ASP A 8 3.29 9.70 11.17
N GLU A 9 3.91 8.98 10.22
CA GLU A 9 3.43 8.88 8.84
C GLU A 9 2.06 8.20 8.73
N ARG A 10 1.73 7.30 9.66
CA ARG A 10 0.42 6.61 9.69
C ARG A 10 -0.67 7.56 10.15
N ASP A 11 -0.37 8.43 11.11
CA ASP A 11 -1.29 9.49 11.53
C ASP A 11 -1.64 10.44 10.37
N ILE A 12 -0.65 10.75 9.51
CA ILE A 12 -0.86 11.58 8.32
C ILE A 12 -1.74 10.84 7.30
N ASP A 13 -1.49 9.55 7.10
CA ASP A 13 -2.30 8.73 6.20
C ASP A 13 -3.75 8.61 6.64
N ASP A 14 -3.99 8.40 7.94
CA ASP A 14 -5.33 8.32 8.52
C ASP A 14 -6.06 9.67 8.43
N LEU A 15 -5.33 10.77 8.64
CA LEU A 15 -5.85 12.11 8.44
C LEU A 15 -6.26 12.32 6.97
N LEU A 16 -5.38 12.01 6.02
CA LEU A 16 -5.67 12.12 4.58
C LEU A 16 -6.79 11.16 4.14
N ALA A 17 -6.94 10.01 4.80
CA ALA A 17 -8.05 9.08 4.56
C ALA A 17 -9.39 9.68 5.02
N SER A 18 -9.40 10.42 6.13
CA SER A 18 -10.61 11.06 6.68
C SER A 18 -11.13 12.24 5.87
N LEU A 19 -10.29 12.84 5.02
CA LEU A 19 -10.66 13.98 4.18
C LEU A 19 -11.40 13.57 2.90
N THR A 20 -12.29 14.47 2.47
CA THR A 20 -12.96 14.35 1.17
C THR A 20 -12.03 14.74 0.02
N ASP A 21 -12.29 14.22 -1.18
CA ASP A 21 -11.47 14.52 -2.36
C ASP A 21 -11.43 16.03 -2.66
N ARG A 22 -12.51 16.75 -2.37
CA ARG A 22 -12.59 18.22 -2.45
C ARG A 22 -11.65 18.93 -1.48
N GLN A 23 -11.60 18.52 -0.23
CA GLN A 23 -10.72 19.14 0.77
C GLN A 23 -9.25 18.90 0.44
N ILE A 24 -8.93 17.70 -0.05
CA ILE A 24 -7.57 17.37 -0.51
C ILE A 24 -7.23 18.19 -1.76
N ALA A 25 -8.16 18.31 -2.71
CA ALA A 25 -8.00 19.14 -3.90
C ALA A 25 -7.68 20.60 -3.54
N GLU A 26 -8.39 21.18 -2.57
CA GLU A 26 -8.15 22.54 -2.06
C GLU A 26 -6.78 22.66 -1.36
N LEU A 27 -6.37 21.67 -0.55
CA LEU A 27 -5.08 21.66 0.14
C LEU A 27 -3.87 21.60 -0.81
N PHE A 28 -3.99 20.83 -1.89
CA PHE A 28 -2.89 20.57 -2.83
C PHE A 28 -3.02 21.36 -4.15
N ALA A 29 -3.99 22.27 -4.25
CA ALA A 29 -4.29 23.03 -5.47
C ALA A 29 -4.41 22.15 -6.72
N MET A 30 -5.06 20.99 -6.58
CA MET A 30 -5.20 19.96 -7.61
C MET A 30 -6.69 19.69 -7.87
N PRO A 31 -7.09 19.24 -9.07
CA PRO A 31 -8.48 18.92 -9.34
C PRO A 31 -8.93 17.62 -8.65
N GLU A 32 -10.17 17.59 -8.16
CA GLU A 32 -10.75 16.43 -7.44
C GLU A 32 -10.65 15.10 -8.20
N ARG A 33 -10.80 15.16 -9.54
CA ARG A 33 -10.67 13.98 -10.41
C ARG A 33 -9.29 13.31 -10.33
N GLU A 34 -8.25 14.11 -10.09
CA GLU A 34 -6.87 13.64 -9.99
C GLU A 34 -6.59 13.06 -8.60
N VAL A 35 -7.15 13.67 -7.55
CA VAL A 35 -7.18 13.08 -6.19
C VAL A 35 -7.86 11.70 -6.21
N ALA A 36 -9.02 11.59 -6.87
CA ALA A 36 -9.75 10.33 -6.97
C ALA A 36 -8.93 9.24 -7.72
N ALA A 37 -8.23 9.64 -8.78
CA ALA A 37 -7.33 8.74 -9.53
C ALA A 37 -6.16 8.25 -8.65
N LEU A 38 -5.52 9.15 -7.90
CA LEU A 38 -4.44 8.81 -6.96
C LEU A 38 -4.92 7.86 -5.86
N ARG A 39 -6.09 8.13 -5.26
CA ARG A 39 -6.68 7.23 -4.25
C ARG A 39 -6.96 5.83 -4.81
N ARG A 40 -7.42 5.75 -6.06
CA ARG A 40 -7.65 4.46 -6.74
C ARG A 40 -6.33 3.72 -6.98
N GLN A 41 -5.29 4.41 -7.43
CA GLN A 41 -3.96 3.82 -7.62
C GLN A 41 -3.37 3.31 -6.31
N ARG A 42 -3.47 4.09 -5.23
CA ARG A 42 -2.98 3.69 -3.90
C ARG A 42 -3.66 2.42 -3.39
N ARG A 43 -4.98 2.29 -3.56
CA ARG A 43 -5.70 1.05 -3.21
C ARG A 43 -5.25 -0.14 -4.05
N ALA A 44 -5.03 0.05 -5.35
CA ALA A 44 -4.54 -1.02 -6.22
C ALA A 44 -3.13 -1.48 -5.81
N ALA A 45 -2.24 -0.55 -5.44
CA ALA A 45 -0.90 -0.87 -4.96
C ALA A 45 -0.90 -1.65 -3.64
N LEU A 46 -1.82 -1.34 -2.71
CA LEU A 46 -1.97 -2.08 -1.45
C LEU A 46 -2.56 -3.50 -1.64
N THR A 47 -3.37 -3.71 -2.68
CA THR A 47 -3.98 -5.01 -3.00
C THR A 47 -2.99 -5.98 -3.67
N HIS A 48 -1.85 -5.50 -4.16
CA HIS A 48 -0.78 -6.34 -4.66
C HIS A 48 0.40 -6.33 -3.68
N PRO A 49 0.33 -7.05 -2.53
CA PRO A 49 1.58 -7.48 -1.92
C PRO A 49 2.24 -8.39 -2.95
N SER A 50 3.44 -8.00 -3.39
CA SER A 50 4.29 -8.80 -4.24
C SER A 50 4.27 -10.25 -3.74
N ARG A 51 3.66 -11.14 -4.54
CA ARG A 51 3.85 -12.58 -4.46
C ARG A 51 5.24 -12.89 -5.00
N ASP A 52 6.26 -12.36 -4.34
CA ASP A 52 7.60 -12.94 -4.39
C ASP A 52 7.66 -14.00 -3.27
N THR A 53 6.72 -14.94 -3.30
CA THR A 53 6.91 -16.22 -2.65
C THR A 53 7.65 -17.05 -3.68
N GLU A 54 8.96 -17.15 -3.47
CA GLU A 54 9.84 -18.12 -4.10
C GLU A 54 9.06 -19.40 -4.43
N PRO A 55 9.06 -19.88 -5.68
CA PRO A 55 8.65 -21.25 -5.91
C PRO A 55 9.70 -22.11 -5.20
N ASP A 56 9.35 -22.61 -4.03
CA ASP A 56 10.08 -23.67 -3.33
C ASP A 56 10.15 -24.86 -4.30
N GLY A 57 11.23 -24.85 -5.08
CA GLY A 57 11.60 -25.89 -6.00
C GLY A 57 12.06 -27.08 -5.19
N GLY A 58 11.09 -27.77 -4.60
CA GLY A 58 11.24 -29.13 -4.08
C GLY A 58 11.57 -30.05 -5.25
N PHE A 59 12.86 -30.09 -5.59
CA PHE A 59 13.46 -31.13 -6.41
C PHE A 59 13.52 -32.38 -5.53
N ASP A 60 12.49 -33.24 -5.59
CA ASP A 60 12.64 -34.61 -5.11
C ASP A 60 13.32 -35.44 -6.21
N SER A 61 14.61 -35.64 -5.99
CA SER A 61 15.47 -36.51 -6.79
C SER A 61 14.77 -37.81 -7.15
N SER A 62 14.62 -38.04 -8.45
CA SER A 62 14.46 -39.38 -9.01
C SER A 62 15.63 -40.25 -8.57
N GLY A 63 15.38 -41.17 -7.64
CA GLY A 63 16.28 -42.26 -7.29
C GLY A 63 15.95 -43.49 -8.12
N ASP A 64 16.51 -43.58 -9.32
CA ASP A 64 16.72 -44.86 -10.01
C ASP A 64 17.84 -45.60 -9.27
N GLY A 65 17.60 -46.86 -8.91
CA GLY A 65 18.47 -47.63 -8.03
C GLY A 65 18.30 -49.13 -8.23
N THR A 66 18.94 -49.61 -9.28
CA THR A 66 19.24 -51.00 -9.61
C THR A 66 19.70 -51.85 -8.42
N SER A 67 19.16 -53.08 -8.29
CA SER A 67 19.87 -54.38 -8.19
C SER A 67 19.07 -55.44 -7.43
#